data_AF-A0A3M1ANZ4-F1
#
_entry.id   AF-A0A3M1ANZ4-F1
#
_cell.length_a   1.000
_cell.length_b   1.000
_cell.length_c   1.000
_cell.angle_alpha   90.00
_cell.angle_beta   90.00
_cell.angle_gamma   90.00
#
_symmetry.space_group_name_H-M   'P 1'
#
loop_
_entity.id
_entity.type
_entity.pdbx_description
1 polymer ?
#
loop_
_entity_poly.entity_id
_entity_poly.type
_entity_poly.pdbx_seq_one_letter_code
_entity_poly.pdbx_strand_id
1 'polypeptide(L)'
;MVGEGKSRIEALLQENRRFAPSDAFRKGANVNDPGIYEVARKDPEGWWAAQAENFTWFRKWDRVLEWDPPYAKWFVHATTNITVNCLDRHLSSWRRNKAAFLW
;
A
#
# COMPACT_ATOMS: atom_id res chain seq x y z
N MET A 1 35.25 -28.71 27.96
CA MET A 1 33.79 -28.90 28.06
C MET A 1 33.28 -28.05 29.21
N VAL A 2 32.69 -26.88 28.94
CA VAL A 2 31.76 -26.19 29.85
C VAL A 2 30.77 -25.44 28.94
N GLY A 3 29.49 -25.77 29.05
CA GLY A 3 28.41 -25.09 28.33
C GLY A 3 27.93 -23.88 29.12
N GLU A 4 27.96 -22.70 28.50
CA GLU A 4 27.34 -21.49 29.03
C GLU A 4 25.81 -21.58 28.89
N GLY A 5 25.12 -21.44 30.02
CA GLY A 5 23.66 -21.41 30.09
C GLY A 5 23.10 -20.12 29.48
N LYS A 6 22.24 -20.27 28.48
CA LYS A 6 21.48 -19.17 27.87
C LYS A 6 20.64 -18.43 28.91
N SER A 7 20.67 -17.10 28.85
CA SER A 7 19.93 -16.22 29.76
C SER A 7 18.41 -16.38 29.55
N ARG A 8 17.63 -16.37 30.63
CA ARG A 8 16.15 -16.46 30.60
C ARG A 8 15.50 -15.37 29.73
N ILE A 9 16.17 -14.24 29.56
CA ILE A 9 15.74 -13.14 28.68
C ILE A 9 15.91 -13.52 27.20
N GLU A 10 17.00 -14.22 26.84
CA GLU A 10 17.24 -14.70 25.46
C GLU A 10 16.23 -15.74 25.02
N ALA A 11 15.74 -16.58 25.95
CA ALA A 11 14.68 -17.55 25.69
C ALA A 11 13.31 -16.89 25.45
N LEU A 12 13.05 -15.72 26.07
CA LEU A 12 11.82 -14.94 25.88
C LEU A 12 11.83 -14.11 24.58
N LEU A 13 13.01 -13.82 24.03
CA LEU A 13 13.20 -13.07 22.78
C LEU A 13 13.05 -13.93 21.52
N GLN A 14 13.02 -15.26 21.65
CA GLN A 14 12.83 -16.21 20.53
C GLN A 14 11.34 -16.50 20.30
N GLU A 15 10.54 -15.46 20.10
CA GLU A 15 9.11 -15.58 19.80
C GLU A 15 8.89 -15.74 18.29
N ASN A 16 8.95 -16.99 17.81
CA ASN A 16 8.79 -17.35 16.40
C ASN A 16 7.35 -17.80 16.04
N ARG A 17 6.38 -17.67 16.94
CA ARG A 17 5.00 -18.06 16.63
C ARG A 17 4.44 -17.21 15.49
N ARG A 18 3.96 -17.88 14.46
CA ARG A 18 3.26 -17.26 13.33
C ARG A 18 1.79 -17.62 13.43
N PHE A 19 0.92 -16.61 13.38
CA PHE A 19 -0.53 -16.79 13.34
C PHE A 19 -1.01 -16.46 11.94
N ALA A 20 -1.31 -17.50 11.15
CA ALA A 20 -1.85 -17.29 9.82
C ALA A 20 -3.30 -16.77 9.91
N PRO A 21 -3.72 -15.87 9.00
CA PRO A 21 -5.12 -15.51 8.88
C PRO A 21 -5.96 -16.73 8.49
N SER A 22 -7.25 -16.71 8.85
CA SER A 22 -8.19 -17.78 8.49
C SER A 22 -8.38 -17.89 6.98
N ASP A 23 -8.77 -19.08 6.49
CA ASP A 23 -9.03 -19.30 5.06
C ASP A 23 -10.14 -18.41 4.51
N ALA A 24 -11.20 -18.21 5.30
CA ALA A 24 -12.29 -17.32 4.95
C ALA A 24 -11.79 -15.89 4.73
N PHE A 25 -10.91 -15.40 5.61
CA PHE A 25 -10.31 -14.07 5.48
C PHE A 25 -9.40 -13.98 4.25
N ARG A 26 -8.55 -14.98 4.01
CA ARG A 26 -7.65 -15.02 2.84
C ARG A 26 -8.40 -14.97 1.51
N LYS A 27 -9.53 -15.70 1.39
CA LYS A 27 -10.34 -15.72 0.17
C LYS A 27 -10.97 -14.35 -0.14
N GLY A 28 -11.38 -13.60 0.88
CA GLY A 28 -12.00 -12.29 0.74
C GLY A 28 -11.01 -11.10 0.65
N ALA A 29 -9.70 -11.36 0.68
CA ALA A 29 -8.70 -10.31 0.61
C ALA A 29 -8.66 -9.68 -0.80
N ASN A 30 -8.47 -8.36 -0.86
CA ASN A 30 -8.28 -7.63 -2.13
C ASN A 30 -7.10 -8.15 -2.94
N VAL A 31 -6.10 -8.71 -2.25
CA VAL A 31 -4.93 -9.37 -2.83
C VAL A 31 -4.75 -10.69 -2.08
N ASN A 32 -4.81 -11.80 -2.81
CA ASN A 32 -4.64 -13.15 -2.26
C ASN A 32 -3.61 -13.99 -3.03
N ASP A 33 -3.05 -13.46 -4.12
CA ASP A 33 -2.00 -14.08 -4.92
C ASP A 33 -0.63 -13.42 -4.63
N PRO A 34 0.36 -14.18 -4.12
CA PRO A 34 1.72 -13.71 -3.94
C PRO A 34 2.41 -13.25 -5.24
N GLY A 35 1.93 -13.68 -6.41
CA GLY A 35 2.47 -13.28 -7.71
C GLY A 35 2.48 -11.77 -7.96
N ILE A 36 1.63 -11.01 -7.24
CA ILE A 36 1.58 -9.55 -7.29
C ILE A 36 2.94 -8.88 -7.03
N TYR A 37 3.77 -9.45 -6.15
CA TYR A 37 5.08 -8.88 -5.83
C TYR A 37 6.07 -9.00 -6.98
N GLU A 38 6.00 -10.11 -7.71
CA GLU A 38 6.83 -10.31 -8.90
C GLU A 38 6.38 -9.42 -10.05
N VAL A 39 5.06 -9.21 -10.20
CA VAL A 39 4.53 -8.23 -11.16
C VAL A 39 5.00 -6.82 -10.84
N ALA A 40 4.87 -6.39 -9.58
CA ALA A 40 5.29 -5.07 -9.13
C ALA A 40 6.82 -4.86 -9.24
N ARG A 41 7.62 -5.91 -9.06
CA ARG A 41 9.09 -5.84 -9.18
C ARG A 41 9.55 -5.75 -10.64
N LYS A 42 8.85 -6.40 -11.57
CA LYS A 42 9.23 -6.42 -13.00
C LYS A 42 9.08 -5.07 -13.68
N ASP A 43 8.03 -4.32 -13.34
CA ASP A 43 7.79 -2.96 -13.85
C ASP A 43 7.20 -2.07 -12.74
N PRO A 44 8.07 -1.48 -11.89
CA PRO A 44 7.61 -0.66 -10.78
C PRO A 44 6.85 0.59 -11.21
N GLU A 45 7.28 1.25 -12.29
CA GLU A 45 6.63 2.46 -12.80
C GLU A 45 5.26 2.13 -13.40
N GLY A 46 5.15 1.10 -14.24
CA GLY A 46 3.87 0.66 -14.79
C GLY A 46 2.91 0.17 -13.70
N TRP A 47 3.42 -0.54 -12.69
CA TRP A 47 2.62 -0.96 -11.54
C TRP A 47 2.03 0.24 -10.79
N TRP A 48 2.86 1.23 -10.44
CA TRP A 48 2.40 2.43 -9.73
C TRP A 48 1.52 3.33 -10.59
N ALA A 49 1.76 3.42 -11.90
CA ALA A 49 0.87 4.11 -12.83
C ALA A 49 -0.53 3.50 -12.79
N ALA A 50 -0.63 2.16 -12.87
CA ALA A 50 -1.91 1.45 -12.81
C ALA A 50 -2.65 1.70 -11.48
N GLN A 51 -1.94 1.76 -10.35
CA GLN A 51 -2.56 2.10 -9.07
C GLN A 51 -3.02 3.57 -9.01
N ALA A 52 -2.25 4.49 -9.61
CA ALA A 52 -2.54 5.92 -9.61
C ALA A 52 -3.78 6.29 -10.45
N GLU A 53 -4.21 5.42 -11.37
CA GLU A 53 -5.47 5.57 -12.11
C GLU A 53 -6.72 5.59 -11.20
N ASN A 54 -6.62 5.10 -9.96
CA ASN A 54 -7.72 5.14 -9.00
C ASN A 54 -8.00 6.53 -8.40
N PHE A 55 -7.20 7.53 -8.75
CA PHE A 55 -7.34 8.91 -8.27
C PHE A 55 -7.94 9.81 -9.34
N THR A 56 -8.63 10.85 -8.89
CA THR A 56 -9.07 11.94 -9.76
C THR A 56 -7.90 12.87 -10.02
N TRP A 57 -7.50 12.97 -11.28
CA TRP A 57 -6.48 13.88 -11.77
C TRP A 57 -7.12 14.96 -12.65
N PHE A 58 -6.73 16.22 -12.46
CA PHE A 58 -7.10 17.30 -13.36
C PHE A 58 -6.20 17.30 -14.59
N ARG A 59 -4.92 16.97 -14.40
CA ARG A 59 -3.95 16.67 -15.46
C ARG A 59 -3.18 15.41 -15.07
N LYS A 60 -3.10 14.44 -15.99
CA LYS A 60 -2.26 13.25 -15.79
C LYS A 60 -0.78 13.61 -15.88
N TRP A 61 0.05 12.77 -15.26
CA TRP A 61 1.50 12.89 -15.32
C TRP A 61 2.03 12.66 -16.74
N ASP A 62 3.16 13.28 -17.05
CA ASP A 62 3.92 13.00 -18.28
C ASP A 62 4.93 11.85 -18.04
N ARG A 63 5.41 11.70 -16.80
CA ARG A 63 6.33 10.64 -16.37
C ARG A 63 5.95 10.15 -14.97
N VAL A 64 6.01 8.83 -14.76
CA VAL A 64 5.66 8.22 -13.47
C VAL A 64 6.73 8.50 -12.43
N LEU A 65 8.01 8.26 -12.73
CA LEU A 65 9.11 8.54 -11.82
C LEU A 65 10.25 9.25 -12.54
N GLU A 66 10.67 10.39 -12.01
CA GLU A 66 11.97 10.99 -12.29
C GLU A 66 12.82 10.87 -11.02
N TRP A 67 13.95 10.16 -11.11
CA TRP A 67 14.79 9.91 -9.95
C TRP A 67 16.24 10.31 -10.21
N ASP A 68 16.71 11.27 -9.41
CA ASP A 68 18.10 11.68 -9.29
C ASP A 68 18.48 11.59 -7.80
N PRO A 69 19.01 10.44 -7.33
CA PRO A 69 19.20 10.18 -5.91
C PRO A 69 19.97 11.31 -5.19
N PRO A 70 19.47 11.80 -4.02
CA PRO A 70 18.37 11.27 -3.22
C PRO A 70 16.97 11.78 -3.60
N TYR A 71 16.84 12.61 -4.64
CA TYR A 71 15.60 13.30 -5.00
C TYR A 71 14.75 12.50 -5.99
N ALA A 72 13.57 12.08 -5.53
CA ALA A 72 12.58 11.40 -6.36
C ALA A 72 11.35 12.29 -6.57
N LYS A 73 10.92 12.44 -7.83
CA LYS A 73 9.66 13.07 -8.22
C LYS A 73 8.74 12.02 -8.82
N TRP A 74 7.58 11.84 -8.19
CA TRP A 74 6.54 10.94 -8.68
C TRP A 74 5.45 11.72 -9.40
N PHE A 75 4.91 11.15 -10.48
CA PHE A 75 3.81 11.68 -11.27
C PHE A 75 4.07 13.12 -11.76
N VAL A 76 5.18 13.29 -12.48
CA VAL A 76 5.71 14.59 -12.89
C VAL A 76 4.70 15.36 -13.74
N HIS A 77 4.51 16.64 -13.37
CA HIS A 77 3.54 17.58 -13.95
C HIS A 77 2.06 17.19 -13.80
N ALA A 78 1.73 16.13 -13.06
CA ALA A 78 0.34 15.84 -12.75
C ALA A 78 -0.24 16.90 -11.80
N THR A 79 -1.55 17.13 -11.92
CA THR A 79 -2.28 18.02 -11.02
C THR A 79 -3.51 17.33 -10.46
N THR A 80 -3.69 17.45 -9.15
CA THR A 80 -4.82 16.90 -8.40
C THR A 80 -5.07 17.73 -7.16
N ASN A 81 -6.19 17.49 -6.47
CA ASN A 81 -6.49 18.05 -5.17
C ASN A 81 -6.89 16.93 -4.21
N ILE A 82 -6.35 16.99 -2.99
CA ILE A 82 -6.62 16.00 -1.96
C ILE A 82 -8.08 16.00 -1.51
N THR A 83 -8.71 17.18 -1.37
CA THR A 83 -10.11 17.27 -0.97
C THR A 83 -11.01 16.63 -2.01
N VAL A 84 -10.71 16.82 -3.30
CA VAL A 84 -11.48 16.20 -4.39
C VAL A 84 -11.44 14.68 -4.32
N ASN A 85 -10.28 14.10 -4.02
CA ASN A 85 -10.13 12.66 -3.86
C ASN A 85 -10.74 12.11 -2.57
N CYS A 86 -10.72 12.88 -1.48
CA CYS A 86 -11.21 12.44 -0.18
C CYS A 86 -12.71 12.71 0.04
N LEU A 87 -13.28 13.73 -0.60
CA LEU A 87 -14.61 14.26 -0.32
C LEU A 87 -15.43 14.44 -1.60
N ASP A 88 -15.04 15.36 -2.48
CA ASP A 88 -15.90 15.85 -3.56
C ASP A 88 -16.33 14.74 -4.52
N ARG A 89 -15.41 13.84 -4.91
CA ARG A 89 -15.74 12.71 -5.81
C ARG A 89 -16.76 11.75 -5.21
N HIS A 90 -16.84 11.66 -3.88
CA HIS A 90 -17.78 10.78 -3.19
C HIS A 90 -19.18 11.40 -3.10
N LEU A 91 -19.28 12.73 -2.96
CA LEU A 91 -20.55 13.45 -2.95
C LEU A 91 -21.35 13.25 -4.24
N SER A 92 -20.70 13.12 -5.39
CA SER A 92 -21.38 12.91 -6.68
C SER A 92 -21.69 11.44 -6.98
N SER A 93 -21.41 10.52 -6.06
CA SER A 93 -21.62 9.08 -6.24
C SER A 93 -22.72 8.52 -5.35
N TRP A 94 -22.99 7.22 -5.47
CA TRP A 94 -23.86 6.48 -4.54
C TRP A 94 -23.44 6.59 -3.06
N ARG A 95 -22.19 7.01 -2.78
CA ARG A 95 -21.65 7.18 -1.43
C ARG A 95 -21.98 8.53 -0.78
N ARG A 96 -22.74 9.43 -1.42
CA ARG A 96 -23.05 10.78 -0.90
C ARG A 96 -23.50 10.79 0.57
N ASN A 97 -24.35 9.83 0.95
CA ASN A 97 -24.93 9.75 2.29
C ASN A 97 -24.19 8.75 3.20
N LYS A 98 -23.03 8.23 2.78
CA LYS A 98 -22.22 7.33 3.60
C LYS A 98 -21.51 8.15 4.68
N ALA A 99 -21.62 7.73 5.93
CA ALA A 99 -20.88 8.34 7.03
C ALA A 99 -19.37 8.34 6.71
N ALA A 100 -18.78 9.54 6.65
CA ALA A 100 -17.35 9.74 6.38
C ALA A 100 -16.53 9.86 7.67
N PHE A 101 -17.15 10.36 8.73
CA PHE A 101 -16.54 10.56 10.05
C PHE A 101 -17.55 10.17 11.13
N LEU A 102 -17.10 9.35 12.07
CA LEU A 102 -17.85 8.96 13.27
C LEU A 102 -17.10 9.56 14.45
N TRP A 103 -17.76 10.41 15.24
CA TRP A 103 -17.21 11.07 16.41
C TRP A 103 -17.85 10.52 17.67
#